data_AF-A0A955EPN6-F1
#
_entry.id   AF-A0A955EPN6-F1
#
_cell.length_a   1.000
_cell.length_b   1.000
_cell.length_c   1.000
_cell.angle_alpha   90.00
_cell.angle_beta   90.00
_cell.angle_gamma   90.00
#
_symmetry.space_group_name_H-M   'P 1'
#
loop_
_entity.id
_entity.type
_entity.pdbx_description
1 polymer ?
#
loop_
_entity_poly.entity_id
_entity_poly.type
_entity_poly.pdbx_seq_one_letter_code
_entity_poly.pdbx_strand_id
1 'polypeptide(L)'
;KFQLLALAESGFDPLARTTRFMLTEEAHHMFVGETGVGRIIQRAADVMNELKTDDPEAIRNHGAIDLPTIQRYINRWFSSSVNLFGGEISNNAATYFAAGLKGRYKEEDRFEDHVVVEGIYEMPVPHQNGADVARLATEEIPLRNAMNEILRDDYIGDCEFVVDRWNRILEKADRPERLSLPNRRFNREMGIYRGWSFDPEGNPISAIEFERRSADWLPTASDKSYVKSLMTPVLEPGKMAAWIAPPRKGIDGKDWEWEYVRFDKASVGIGLGAKPSLIG
;
A
#
# COMPACT_ATOMS: atom_id res chain seq x y z
N LYS A 1 -1.00 -8.21 8.10
CA LYS A 1 -2.26 -8.98 7.93
C LYS A 1 -2.04 -10.40 7.36
N PHE A 2 -1.74 -10.58 6.06
CA PHE A 2 -1.73 -11.92 5.42
C PHE A 2 -0.77 -12.95 6.02
N GLN A 3 0.41 -12.52 6.46
CA GLN A 3 1.35 -13.42 7.15
C GLN A 3 0.76 -13.93 8.48
N LEU A 4 0.06 -13.08 9.23
CA LEU A 4 -0.62 -13.48 10.48
C LEU A 4 -1.78 -14.42 10.20
N LEU A 5 -2.55 -14.19 9.13
CA LEU A 5 -3.62 -15.09 8.70
C LEU A 5 -3.10 -16.49 8.35
N ALA A 6 -2.00 -16.58 7.62
CA ALA A 6 -1.37 -17.87 7.31
C ALA A 6 -0.83 -18.58 8.56
N LEU A 7 -0.29 -17.82 9.52
CA LEU A 7 0.21 -18.36 10.80
C LEU A 7 -0.92 -18.67 11.80
N ALA A 8 -2.11 -18.09 11.63
CA ALA A 8 -3.31 -18.45 12.39
C ALA A 8 -3.78 -19.88 12.11
N GLU A 9 -3.28 -20.49 11.04
CA GLU A 9 -3.50 -21.89 10.66
C GLU A 9 -2.34 -22.81 11.09
N SER A 10 -1.43 -22.32 11.93
CA SER A 10 -0.31 -23.13 12.42
C SER A 10 -0.80 -24.28 13.31
N GLY A 11 -0.25 -25.47 13.10
CA GLY A 11 -0.41 -26.62 13.99
C GLY A 11 0.24 -26.42 15.37
N PHE A 12 1.11 -25.41 15.51
CA PHE A 12 1.56 -24.95 16.82
C PHE A 12 0.55 -23.96 17.42
N ASP A 13 -0.45 -24.49 18.13
CA ASP A 13 -1.61 -23.74 18.65
C ASP A 13 -1.26 -22.44 19.42
N PRO A 14 -0.21 -22.35 20.25
CA PRO A 14 0.16 -21.10 20.91
C PRO A 14 0.46 -19.96 19.92
N LEU A 15 1.11 -20.26 18.79
CA LEU A 15 1.37 -19.27 17.74
C LEU A 15 0.07 -18.89 17.03
N ALA A 16 -0.73 -19.88 16.63
CA ALA A 16 -1.99 -19.65 15.94
C ALA A 16 -2.95 -18.76 16.73
N ARG A 17 -3.11 -19.01 18.03
CA ARG A 17 -3.97 -18.19 18.91
C ARG A 17 -3.42 -16.77 19.09
N THR A 18 -2.10 -16.63 19.18
CA THR A 18 -1.46 -15.30 19.28
C THR A 18 -1.72 -14.49 18.02
N THR A 19 -1.53 -15.07 16.82
CA THR A 19 -1.74 -14.35 15.56
C THR A 19 -3.21 -14.02 15.31
N ARG A 20 -4.15 -14.89 15.73
CA ARG A 20 -5.60 -14.58 15.72
C ARG A 20 -5.94 -13.34 16.56
N PHE A 21 -5.33 -13.19 17.74
CA PHE A 21 -5.53 -12.00 18.56
C PHE A 21 -4.94 -10.75 17.89
N MET A 22 -3.69 -10.82 17.41
CA MET A 22 -3.04 -9.71 16.69
C MET A 22 -3.83 -9.24 15.48
N LEU A 23 -4.58 -10.13 14.81
CA LEU A 23 -5.44 -9.75 13.68
C LEU A 23 -6.58 -8.82 14.06
N THR A 24 -7.03 -8.82 15.32
CA THR A 24 -8.03 -7.86 15.81
C THR A 24 -7.47 -6.44 15.88
N GLU A 25 -6.19 -6.30 16.23
CA GLU A 25 -5.47 -5.03 16.28
C GLU A 25 -5.10 -4.57 14.86
N GLU A 26 -4.67 -5.51 14.01
CA GLU A 26 -4.27 -5.23 12.63
C GLU A 26 -5.41 -4.61 11.81
N ALA A 27 -6.67 -4.96 12.10
CA ALA A 27 -7.82 -4.33 11.47
C ALA A 27 -7.85 -2.80 11.69
N HIS A 28 -7.42 -2.33 12.87
CA HIS A 28 -7.30 -0.90 13.15
C HIS A 28 -6.18 -0.25 12.32
N HIS A 29 -5.01 -0.90 12.19
CA HIS A 29 -3.92 -0.39 11.35
C HIS A 29 -4.33 -0.26 9.89
N MET A 30 -5.03 -1.27 9.34
CA MET A 30 -5.53 -1.22 7.97
C MET A 30 -6.55 -0.09 7.79
N PHE A 31 -7.45 0.10 8.77
CA PHE A 31 -8.39 1.22 8.76
C PHE A 31 -7.69 2.59 8.75
N VAL A 32 -6.67 2.78 9.59
CA VAL A 32 -5.91 4.04 9.64
C VAL A 32 -5.23 4.34 8.30
N GLY A 33 -4.57 3.33 7.70
CA GLY A 33 -3.91 3.48 6.39
C GLY A 33 -4.90 3.77 5.26
N GLU A 34 -5.94 2.94 5.12
CA GLU A 34 -6.97 3.08 4.08
C GLU A 34 -7.67 4.45 4.14
N THR A 35 -8.15 4.83 5.33
CA THR A 35 -8.88 6.09 5.49
C THR A 35 -7.97 7.30 5.45
N GLY A 36 -6.74 7.19 5.93
CA GLY A 36 -5.73 8.25 5.84
C GLY A 36 -5.46 8.63 4.39
N VAL A 37 -5.12 7.65 3.55
CA VAL A 37 -4.88 7.89 2.12
C VAL A 37 -6.16 8.35 1.41
N GLY A 38 -7.32 7.76 1.74
CA GLY A 38 -8.60 8.20 1.19
C GLY A 38 -8.91 9.68 1.47
N ARG A 39 -8.53 10.21 2.63
CA ARG A 39 -8.67 11.64 2.98
C ARG A 39 -7.68 12.54 2.24
N ILE A 40 -6.50 12.05 1.91
CA ILE A 40 -5.54 12.77 1.05
C ILE A 40 -6.12 12.87 -0.37
N ILE A 41 -6.65 11.77 -0.90
CA ILE A 41 -7.30 11.73 -2.22
C ILE A 41 -8.52 12.64 -2.26
N GLN A 42 -9.36 12.62 -1.22
CA GLN A 42 -10.48 13.55 -1.10
C GLN A 42 -9.99 15.00 -1.17
N ARG A 43 -8.97 15.35 -0.38
CA ARG A 43 -8.45 16.73 -0.39
C ARG A 43 -7.86 17.14 -1.73
N ALA A 44 -7.18 16.24 -2.43
CA ALA A 44 -6.68 16.47 -3.78
C ALA A 44 -7.85 16.78 -4.74
N ALA A 45 -8.91 15.95 -4.72
CA ALA A 45 -10.10 16.15 -5.55
C ALA A 45 -10.84 17.46 -5.20
N ASP A 46 -10.93 17.82 -3.92
CA ASP A 46 -11.53 19.08 -3.47
C ASP A 46 -10.78 20.27 -4.07
N VAL A 47 -9.44 20.28 -3.97
CA VAL A 47 -8.60 21.34 -4.57
C VAL A 47 -8.74 21.39 -6.09
N MET A 48 -8.76 20.24 -6.76
CA MET A 48 -8.95 20.17 -8.21
C MET A 48 -10.28 20.80 -8.63
N ASN A 49 -11.34 20.57 -7.86
CA ASN A 49 -12.66 21.12 -8.11
C ASN A 49 -12.77 22.62 -7.74
N GLU A 50 -12.14 23.03 -6.63
CA GLU A 50 -12.03 24.44 -6.22
C GLU A 50 -11.33 25.28 -7.30
N LEU A 51 -10.22 24.77 -7.84
CA LEU A 51 -9.41 25.44 -8.85
C LEU A 51 -9.87 25.18 -10.30
N LYS A 52 -10.74 24.18 -10.50
CA LYS A 52 -11.19 23.69 -11.82
C LYS A 52 -10.02 23.30 -12.73
N THR A 53 -9.03 22.60 -12.19
CA THR A 53 -7.84 22.15 -12.92
C THR A 53 -7.41 20.77 -12.45
N ASP A 54 -6.76 20.02 -13.34
CA ASP A 54 -6.03 18.78 -13.08
C ASP A 54 -4.50 18.97 -13.12
N ASP A 55 -4.03 20.20 -13.37
CA ASP A 55 -2.61 20.52 -13.40
C ASP A 55 -1.94 20.24 -12.04
N PRO A 56 -0.97 19.29 -11.98
CA PRO A 56 -0.27 18.96 -10.75
C PRO A 56 0.42 20.16 -10.11
N GLU A 57 0.98 21.09 -10.89
CA GLU A 57 1.69 22.24 -10.33
C GLU A 57 0.74 23.18 -9.59
N ALA A 58 -0.42 23.50 -10.19
CA ALA A 58 -1.46 24.28 -9.55
C ALA A 58 -1.98 23.64 -8.24
N ILE A 59 -2.23 22.33 -8.25
CA ILE A 59 -2.67 21.58 -7.05
C ILE A 59 -1.61 21.65 -5.96
N ARG A 60 -0.34 21.46 -6.33
CA ARG A 60 0.79 21.51 -5.39
C ARG A 60 0.96 22.88 -4.75
N ASN A 61 0.85 23.94 -5.56
CA ASN A 61 0.92 25.33 -5.10
C ASN A 61 -0.22 25.69 -4.14
N HIS A 62 -1.33 24.94 -4.18
CA HIS A 62 -2.44 25.04 -3.22
C HIS A 62 -2.27 24.13 -1.99
N GLY A 63 -1.13 23.45 -1.85
CA GLY A 63 -0.77 22.67 -0.67
C GLY A 63 -1.42 21.29 -0.56
N ALA A 64 -2.02 20.77 -1.65
CA ALA A 64 -2.51 19.39 -1.73
C ALA A 64 -1.57 18.49 -2.54
N ILE A 65 -1.60 17.18 -2.27
CA ILE A 65 -0.81 16.20 -3.01
C ILE A 65 -1.56 15.82 -4.29
N ASP A 66 -0.95 16.05 -5.46
CA ASP A 66 -1.56 15.72 -6.76
C ASP A 66 -1.73 14.21 -6.97
N LEU A 67 -2.77 13.82 -7.72
CA LEU A 67 -3.09 12.40 -7.98
C LEU A 67 -1.94 11.63 -8.63
N PRO A 68 -1.17 12.19 -9.60
CA PRO A 68 0.01 11.51 -10.14
C PRO A 68 1.05 11.16 -9.08
N THR A 69 1.35 12.07 -8.14
CA THR A 69 2.25 11.75 -7.02
C THR A 69 1.67 10.65 -6.13
N ILE A 70 0.37 10.69 -5.81
CA ILE A 70 -0.28 9.62 -5.04
C ILE A 70 -0.12 8.26 -5.75
N GLN A 71 -0.37 8.20 -7.07
CA GLN A 71 -0.18 6.98 -7.87
C GLN A 71 1.27 6.48 -7.81
N ARG A 72 2.27 7.36 -7.93
CA ARG A 72 3.68 6.97 -7.79
C ARG A 72 3.99 6.37 -6.42
N TYR A 73 3.43 6.92 -5.34
CA TYR A 73 3.58 6.34 -4.00
C TYR A 73 2.86 4.99 -3.86
N ILE A 74 1.67 4.81 -4.45
CA ILE A 74 0.98 3.52 -4.52
C ILE A 74 1.90 2.50 -5.20
N ASN A 75 2.42 2.83 -6.38
CA ASN A 75 3.33 1.97 -7.13
C ASN A 75 4.54 1.54 -6.30
N ARG A 76 5.19 2.50 -5.63
CA ARG A 76 6.37 2.25 -4.79
C ARG A 76 6.05 1.36 -3.60
N TRP A 77 5.02 1.67 -2.83
CA TRP A 77 4.72 0.93 -1.60
C TRP A 77 4.11 -0.44 -1.87
N PHE A 78 3.28 -0.56 -2.90
CA PHE A 78 2.75 -1.84 -3.32
C PHE A 78 3.86 -2.79 -3.79
N SER A 79 4.70 -2.37 -4.75
CA SER A 79 5.81 -3.21 -5.25
C SER A 79 6.79 -3.60 -4.14
N SER A 80 7.09 -2.68 -3.21
CA SER A 80 7.92 -2.98 -2.04
C SER A 80 7.28 -4.02 -1.13
N SER A 81 5.97 -3.95 -0.89
CA SER A 81 5.25 -4.89 -0.04
C SER A 81 5.14 -6.28 -0.69
N VAL A 82 4.98 -6.34 -2.01
CA VAL A 82 5.00 -7.60 -2.80
C VAL A 82 6.31 -8.37 -2.63
N ASN A 83 7.44 -7.67 -2.43
CA ASN A 83 8.75 -8.31 -2.17
C ASN A 83 8.78 -9.04 -0.80
N LEU A 84 7.97 -8.64 0.18
CA LEU A 84 7.97 -9.23 1.53
C LEU A 84 7.47 -10.69 1.56
N PHE A 85 6.79 -11.13 0.50
CA PHE A 85 6.30 -12.50 0.37
C PHE A 85 7.40 -13.49 -0.05
N GLY A 86 8.60 -13.01 -0.42
CA GLY A 86 9.73 -13.86 -0.83
C GLY A 86 9.64 -14.32 -2.29
N GLY A 87 10.44 -15.32 -2.68
CA GLY A 87 10.41 -15.87 -4.04
C GLY A 87 9.12 -16.63 -4.34
N GLU A 88 8.66 -16.55 -5.58
CA GLU A 88 7.44 -17.20 -6.09
C GLU A 88 7.52 -18.72 -5.97
N ILE A 89 8.69 -19.30 -6.23
CA ILE A 89 8.99 -20.73 -6.13
C ILE A 89 9.89 -20.96 -4.92
N SER A 90 9.41 -21.68 -3.90
CA SER A 90 10.12 -21.83 -2.62
C SER A 90 9.96 -23.20 -1.97
N ASN A 91 11.08 -23.92 -1.83
CA ASN A 91 11.15 -25.16 -1.04
C ASN A 91 10.93 -24.92 0.45
N ASN A 92 11.36 -23.76 0.98
CA ASN A 92 11.13 -23.42 2.39
C ASN A 92 9.64 -23.22 2.66
N ALA A 93 8.93 -22.48 1.81
CA ALA A 93 7.48 -22.30 1.96
C ALA A 93 6.74 -23.64 1.86
N ALA A 94 7.15 -24.50 0.91
CA ALA A 94 6.61 -25.86 0.79
C ALA A 94 6.82 -26.69 2.06
N THR A 95 8.01 -26.59 2.67
CA THR A 95 8.37 -27.30 3.91
C THR A 95 7.57 -26.78 5.10
N TYR A 96 7.40 -25.46 5.23
CA TYR A 96 6.60 -24.87 6.31
C TYR A 96 5.14 -25.31 6.25
N PHE A 97 4.57 -25.39 5.05
CA PHE A 97 3.21 -25.91 4.87
C PHE A 97 3.15 -27.40 5.25
N ALA A 98 4.03 -28.23 4.69
CA ALA A 98 4.04 -29.67 4.94
C ALA A 98 4.29 -30.04 6.42
N ALA A 99 5.05 -29.22 7.14
CA ALA A 99 5.30 -29.38 8.57
C ALA A 99 4.18 -28.81 9.47
N GLY A 100 3.12 -28.25 8.88
CA GLY A 100 2.02 -27.63 9.62
C GLY A 100 2.41 -26.34 10.33
N LEU A 101 3.51 -25.67 9.93
CA LEU A 101 3.98 -24.45 10.59
C LEU A 101 3.23 -23.21 10.12
N LYS A 102 2.81 -23.18 8.86
CA LYS A 102 2.13 -22.06 8.21
C LYS A 102 1.19 -22.57 7.11
N GLY A 103 -0.10 -22.28 7.21
CA GLY A 103 -1.11 -22.67 6.22
C GLY A 103 -1.28 -21.66 5.09
N ARG A 104 -2.24 -21.91 4.18
CA ARG A 104 -2.71 -20.89 3.24
C ARG A 104 -3.60 -19.89 3.98
N TYR A 105 -3.96 -18.78 3.32
CA TYR A 105 -4.94 -17.85 3.90
C TYR A 105 -6.31 -18.52 4.00
N LYS A 106 -6.87 -18.59 5.22
CA LYS A 106 -8.15 -19.23 5.53
C LYS A 106 -8.16 -20.69 5.10
N GLU A 107 -7.19 -21.44 5.62
CA GLU A 107 -6.95 -22.83 5.25
C GLU A 107 -8.18 -23.70 5.51
N GLU A 108 -8.72 -23.61 6.73
CA GLU A 108 -9.89 -24.38 7.20
C GLU A 108 -11.17 -24.05 6.41
N ASP A 109 -11.36 -22.78 6.04
CA ASP A 109 -12.60 -22.33 5.39
C ASP A 109 -12.62 -22.54 3.87
N ARG A 110 -11.46 -22.56 3.20
CA ARG A 110 -11.36 -22.46 1.72
C ARG A 110 -10.96 -23.74 1.02
N PHE A 111 -10.39 -24.69 1.74
CA PHE A 111 -9.77 -25.87 1.13
C PHE A 111 -10.21 -27.13 1.86
N GLU A 112 -10.31 -28.24 1.15
CA GLU A 112 -10.70 -29.53 1.73
C GLU A 112 -9.52 -30.51 1.82
N ASP A 113 -8.48 -30.30 1.01
CA ASP A 113 -7.35 -31.23 0.89
C ASP A 113 -6.36 -31.11 2.05
N HIS A 114 -6.08 -29.88 2.51
CA HIS A 114 -5.16 -29.51 3.59
C HIS A 114 -3.74 -30.07 3.54
N VAL A 115 -3.39 -30.75 2.45
CA VAL A 115 -2.09 -31.39 2.28
C VAL A 115 -1.35 -30.84 1.07
N VAL A 116 -2.03 -30.43 -0.01
CA VAL A 116 -1.41 -29.83 -1.21
C VAL A 116 -0.28 -30.71 -1.76
N VAL A 117 -0.55 -32.02 -1.88
CA VAL A 117 0.39 -32.99 -2.49
C VAL A 117 0.33 -32.89 -4.01
N GLU A 118 -0.85 -32.61 -4.55
CA GLU A 118 -1.14 -32.47 -5.96
C GLU A 118 -1.50 -31.01 -6.28
N GLY A 119 -1.56 -30.69 -7.57
CA GLY A 119 -1.93 -29.37 -8.07
C GLY A 119 -0.77 -28.59 -8.66
N ILE A 120 -1.12 -27.69 -9.56
CA ILE A 120 -0.22 -26.86 -10.34
C ILE A 120 -0.63 -25.41 -10.16
N TYR A 121 0.36 -24.54 -10.02
CA TYR A 121 0.24 -23.11 -10.16
C TYR A 121 0.90 -22.69 -11.47
N GLU A 122 0.11 -22.18 -12.41
CA GLU A 122 0.65 -21.64 -13.66
C GLU A 122 1.09 -20.20 -13.46
N MET A 123 2.33 -19.88 -13.82
CA MET A 123 2.83 -18.51 -13.76
C MET A 123 3.75 -18.16 -14.93
N PRO A 124 3.78 -16.90 -15.37
CA PRO A 124 4.70 -16.45 -16.40
C PRO A 124 6.11 -16.27 -15.80
N VAL A 125 7.05 -17.07 -16.26
CA VAL A 125 8.45 -17.07 -15.84
C VAL A 125 9.31 -16.33 -16.88
N PRO A 126 10.18 -15.41 -16.46
CA PRO A 126 11.08 -14.71 -17.37
C PRO A 126 12.30 -15.55 -17.75
N HIS A 127 12.57 -15.63 -19.05
CA HIS A 127 13.74 -16.30 -19.61
C HIS A 127 14.63 -15.32 -20.38
N GLN A 128 15.93 -15.57 -20.29
CA GLN A 128 16.92 -14.95 -21.17
C GLN A 128 16.78 -15.54 -22.58
N ASN A 129 16.65 -14.67 -23.59
CA ASN A 129 16.60 -15.07 -25.00
C ASN A 129 17.66 -14.36 -25.85
N GLY A 130 18.75 -13.87 -25.24
CA GLY A 130 19.78 -13.10 -25.92
C GLY A 130 19.45 -11.62 -26.16
N ALA A 131 18.24 -11.16 -25.79
CA ALA A 131 17.86 -9.75 -25.77
C ALA A 131 17.88 -9.17 -24.34
N ASP A 132 17.88 -7.85 -24.25
CA ASP A 132 17.89 -7.06 -23.01
C ASP A 132 16.52 -7.04 -22.29
N VAL A 133 15.55 -7.75 -22.84
CA VAL A 133 14.14 -7.78 -22.45
C VAL A 133 13.72 -9.21 -22.17
N ALA A 134 13.05 -9.45 -21.05
CA ALA A 134 12.60 -10.78 -20.67
C ALA A 134 11.62 -11.36 -21.70
N ARG A 135 11.79 -12.64 -22.06
CA ARG A 135 10.73 -13.42 -22.69
C ARG A 135 9.96 -14.16 -21.61
N LEU A 136 8.66 -13.90 -21.50
CA LEU A 136 7.79 -14.64 -20.59
C LEU A 136 7.33 -15.95 -21.25
N ALA A 137 7.42 -17.04 -20.50
CA ALA A 137 6.77 -18.30 -20.83
C ALA A 137 5.93 -18.73 -19.62
N THR A 138 4.73 -19.25 -19.86
CA THR A 138 3.93 -19.85 -18.79
C THR A 138 4.59 -21.17 -18.40
N GLU A 139 4.87 -21.34 -17.11
CA GLU A 139 5.38 -22.58 -16.53
C GLU A 139 4.40 -23.13 -15.49
N GLU A 140 4.37 -24.45 -15.40
CA GLU A 140 3.64 -25.21 -14.40
C GLU A 140 4.51 -25.44 -13.17
N ILE A 141 4.19 -24.78 -12.06
CA ILE A 141 4.90 -24.94 -10.79
C ILE A 141 4.07 -25.84 -9.87
N PRO A 142 4.66 -26.85 -9.20
CA PRO A 142 3.93 -27.61 -8.19
C PRO A 142 3.34 -26.67 -7.14
N LEU A 143 2.04 -26.80 -6.85
CA LEU A 143 1.29 -25.82 -6.05
C LEU A 143 1.94 -25.59 -4.68
N ARG A 144 2.50 -26.63 -4.06
CA ARG A 144 3.20 -26.53 -2.78
C ARG A 144 4.46 -25.68 -2.84
N ASN A 145 5.16 -25.65 -3.97
CA ASN A 145 6.31 -24.77 -4.17
C ASN A 145 5.89 -23.32 -4.42
N ALA A 146 4.63 -23.07 -4.82
CA ALA A 146 4.09 -21.75 -5.09
C ALA A 146 3.40 -21.08 -3.88
N MET A 147 3.56 -21.60 -2.65
CA MET A 147 2.84 -21.12 -1.45
C MET A 147 3.00 -19.62 -1.17
N ASN A 148 4.16 -19.05 -1.48
CA ASN A 148 4.37 -17.60 -1.35
C ASN A 148 3.55 -16.81 -2.38
N GLU A 149 3.42 -17.33 -3.60
CA GLU A 149 2.64 -16.70 -4.68
C GLU A 149 1.14 -16.78 -4.40
N ILE A 150 0.65 -17.91 -3.89
CA ILE A 150 -0.76 -18.07 -3.50
C ILE A 150 -1.13 -17.04 -2.42
N LEU A 151 -0.29 -16.87 -1.39
CA LEU A 151 -0.56 -15.88 -0.35
C LEU A 151 -0.43 -14.44 -0.87
N ARG A 152 0.41 -14.22 -1.89
CA ARG A 152 0.55 -12.94 -2.58
C ARG A 152 -0.69 -12.62 -3.41
N ASP A 153 -1.33 -13.60 -4.06
CA ASP A 153 -2.60 -13.40 -4.78
C ASP A 153 -3.66 -12.82 -3.85
N ASP A 154 -3.84 -13.42 -2.68
CA ASP A 154 -4.83 -12.98 -1.71
C ASP A 154 -4.54 -11.56 -1.18
N TYR A 155 -3.25 -11.21 -1.01
CA TYR A 155 -2.83 -9.85 -0.66
C TYR A 155 -3.14 -8.84 -1.76
N ILE A 156 -2.86 -9.19 -3.02
CA ILE A 156 -3.12 -8.32 -4.17
C ILE A 156 -4.62 -8.04 -4.26
N GLY A 157 -5.47 -9.07 -4.17
CA GLY A 157 -6.92 -8.89 -4.21
C GLY A 157 -7.45 -7.96 -3.10
N ASP A 158 -6.93 -8.07 -1.88
CA ASP A 158 -7.30 -7.16 -0.77
C ASP A 158 -6.87 -5.71 -1.05
N CYS A 159 -5.70 -5.50 -1.66
CA CYS A 159 -5.25 -4.17 -2.08
C CYS A 159 -6.11 -3.60 -3.23
N GLU A 160 -6.55 -4.43 -4.18
CA GLU A 160 -7.43 -4.01 -5.28
C GLU A 160 -8.75 -3.46 -4.73
N PHE A 161 -9.36 -4.15 -3.77
CA PHE A 161 -10.58 -3.66 -3.11
C PHE A 161 -10.38 -2.31 -2.39
N VAL A 162 -9.19 -2.06 -1.83
CA VAL A 162 -8.86 -0.76 -1.21
C VAL A 162 -8.75 0.34 -2.28
N VAL A 163 -8.07 0.07 -3.39
CA VAL A 163 -7.96 1.02 -4.50
C VAL A 163 -9.33 1.32 -5.12
N ASP A 164 -10.22 0.34 -5.25
CA ASP A 164 -11.60 0.55 -5.68
C ASP A 164 -12.36 1.52 -4.75
N ARG A 165 -12.17 1.39 -3.43
CA ARG A 165 -12.78 2.30 -2.46
C ARG A 165 -12.22 3.71 -2.57
N TRP A 166 -10.92 3.86 -2.83
CA TRP A 166 -10.31 5.16 -3.12
C TRP A 166 -10.84 5.75 -4.43
N ASN A 167 -11.03 4.95 -5.48
CA ASN A 167 -11.61 5.41 -6.74
C ASN A 167 -13.08 5.84 -6.59
N ARG A 168 -13.86 5.24 -5.68
CA ARG A 168 -15.20 5.74 -5.34
C ARG A 168 -15.20 7.12 -4.68
N ILE A 169 -14.08 7.57 -4.09
CA ILE A 169 -13.94 8.94 -3.57
C ILE A 169 -13.85 9.91 -4.76
N LEU A 170 -13.01 9.60 -5.74
CA LEU A 170 -12.87 10.38 -6.98
C LEU A 170 -14.18 10.43 -7.75
N GLU A 171 -14.87 9.30 -7.89
CA GLU A 171 -16.18 9.22 -8.54
C GLU A 171 -17.22 10.12 -7.86
N LYS A 172 -17.31 10.11 -6.52
CA LYS A 172 -18.21 10.99 -5.77
C LYS A 172 -17.85 12.46 -5.87
N ALA A 173 -16.60 12.77 -6.17
CA ALA A 173 -16.11 14.11 -6.44
C ALA A 173 -16.24 14.51 -7.94
N ASP A 174 -16.93 13.70 -8.75
CA ASP A 174 -17.11 13.91 -10.20
C ASP A 174 -15.78 14.02 -10.98
N ARG A 175 -14.79 13.23 -10.56
CA ARG A 175 -13.46 13.15 -11.19
C ARG A 175 -13.30 11.89 -12.04
N PRO A 176 -12.88 12.00 -13.32
CA PRO A 176 -12.69 10.84 -14.20
C PRO A 176 -11.42 10.03 -13.90
N GLU A 177 -10.44 10.62 -13.21
CA GLU A 177 -9.15 9.97 -12.92
C GLU A 177 -9.32 8.71 -12.06
N ARG A 178 -8.47 7.70 -12.30
CA ARG A 178 -8.47 6.46 -11.53
C ARG A 178 -7.05 6.10 -11.11
N LEU A 179 -6.95 5.67 -9.86
CA LEU A 179 -5.76 5.06 -9.29
C LEU A 179 -5.78 3.55 -9.58
N SER A 180 -4.60 2.95 -9.69
CA SER A 180 -4.45 1.52 -9.95
C SER A 180 -3.30 0.93 -9.13
N LEU A 181 -3.24 -0.40 -9.05
CA LEU A 181 -2.02 -1.10 -8.63
C LEU A 181 -1.18 -1.41 -9.87
N PRO A 182 0.16 -1.31 -9.79
CA PRO A 182 0.98 -1.84 -10.85
C PRO A 182 0.95 -3.38 -10.79
N ASN A 183 1.33 -4.01 -11.90
CA ASN A 183 1.47 -5.45 -12.01
C ASN A 183 2.47 -5.98 -10.96
N ARG A 184 2.22 -7.18 -10.44
CA ARG A 184 3.08 -7.85 -9.44
C ARG A 184 4.54 -8.05 -9.86
N ARG A 185 4.86 -7.91 -11.15
CA ARG A 185 6.22 -8.00 -11.70
C ARG A 185 6.96 -6.66 -11.67
N PHE A 186 6.24 -5.55 -11.54
CA PHE A 186 6.80 -4.20 -11.53
C PHE A 186 7.67 -3.96 -10.29
N ASN A 187 8.85 -3.38 -10.51
CA ASN A 187 9.76 -2.90 -9.47
C ASN A 187 10.07 -3.96 -8.37
N ARG A 188 10.49 -5.15 -8.81
CA ARG A 188 10.76 -6.30 -7.95
C ARG A 188 12.24 -6.44 -7.58
N GLU A 189 12.50 -6.63 -6.29
CA GLU A 189 13.84 -6.84 -5.73
C GLU A 189 14.06 -8.29 -5.28
N MET A 190 13.01 -9.12 -5.32
CA MET A 190 12.98 -10.50 -4.85
C MET A 190 12.29 -11.41 -5.85
N GLY A 191 12.64 -12.70 -5.86
CA GLY A 191 11.97 -13.73 -6.65
C GLY A 191 12.41 -13.81 -8.10
N ILE A 192 11.65 -14.52 -8.94
CA ILE A 192 12.00 -14.82 -10.33
C ILE A 192 12.02 -13.57 -11.23
N TYR A 193 11.30 -12.52 -10.82
CA TYR A 193 11.27 -11.24 -11.54
C TYR A 193 12.41 -10.29 -11.15
N ARG A 194 13.21 -10.63 -10.13
CA ARG A 194 14.37 -9.82 -9.74
C ARG A 194 15.39 -9.77 -10.87
N GLY A 195 15.88 -8.56 -11.17
CA GLY A 195 16.87 -8.34 -12.22
C GLY A 195 16.27 -8.19 -13.62
N TRP A 196 14.96 -8.39 -13.77
CA TRP A 196 14.20 -8.07 -14.97
C TRP A 196 13.47 -6.74 -14.80
N SER A 197 13.15 -6.09 -15.92
CA SER A 197 12.43 -4.83 -15.94
C SER A 197 11.05 -5.01 -16.58
N PHE A 198 10.04 -4.46 -15.92
CA PHE A 198 8.65 -4.47 -16.36
C PHE A 198 8.06 -3.08 -16.19
N ASP A 199 7.17 -2.67 -17.08
CA ASP A 199 6.33 -1.48 -16.88
C ASP A 199 5.21 -1.77 -15.84
N PRO A 200 4.45 -0.75 -15.39
CA PRO A 200 3.35 -0.96 -14.44
C PRO A 200 2.26 -1.90 -14.94
N GLU A 201 2.12 -2.12 -16.25
CA GLU A 201 1.15 -3.05 -16.83
C GLU A 201 1.67 -4.50 -16.80
N GLY A 202 2.98 -4.69 -16.59
CA GLY A 202 3.64 -5.99 -16.48
C GLY A 202 4.26 -6.48 -17.79
N ASN A 203 4.40 -5.58 -18.78
CA ASN A 203 5.09 -5.86 -20.03
C ASN A 203 6.60 -5.83 -19.80
N PRO A 204 7.35 -6.81 -20.33
CA PRO A 204 8.80 -6.78 -20.31
C PRO A 204 9.34 -5.56 -21.06
N ILE A 205 10.26 -4.82 -20.42
CA ILE A 205 11.01 -3.72 -21.04
C ILE A 205 12.50 -3.86 -20.74
N SER A 206 13.35 -3.09 -21.42
CA SER A 206 14.78 -3.09 -21.13
C SER A 206 15.07 -2.31 -19.85
N ALA A 207 16.19 -2.61 -19.19
CA ALA A 207 16.64 -1.87 -18.02
C ALA A 207 16.85 -0.37 -18.33
N ILE A 208 17.36 -0.06 -19.53
CA ILE A 208 17.56 1.32 -20.00
C ILE A 208 16.22 2.05 -20.10
N GLU A 209 15.20 1.41 -20.67
CA GLU A 209 13.87 2.02 -20.79
C GLU A 209 13.21 2.20 -19.42
N PHE A 210 13.37 1.22 -18.53
CA PHE A 210 12.87 1.33 -17.16
C PHE A 210 13.53 2.50 -16.42
N GLU A 211 14.85 2.65 -16.51
CA GLU A 211 15.57 3.76 -15.89
C GLU A 211 15.08 5.10 -16.42
N ARG A 212 14.98 5.22 -17.76
CA ARG A 212 14.51 6.44 -18.45
C ARG A 212 13.11 6.86 -18.03
N ARG A 213 12.20 5.89 -17.80
CA ARG A 213 10.80 6.13 -17.44
C ARG A 213 10.48 5.98 -15.96
N SER A 214 11.46 5.64 -15.13
CA SER A 214 11.25 5.39 -13.69
C SER A 214 10.57 6.56 -12.98
N ALA A 215 10.87 7.80 -13.39
CA ALA A 215 10.26 9.02 -12.87
C ALA A 215 8.76 9.16 -13.19
N ASP A 216 8.26 8.50 -14.24
CA ASP A 216 6.84 8.47 -14.59
C ASP A 216 6.05 7.66 -13.56
N TRP A 217 6.68 6.63 -12.97
CA TRP A 217 6.00 5.60 -12.19
C TRP A 217 6.35 5.57 -10.70
N LEU A 218 7.51 6.10 -10.31
CA LEU A 218 8.04 6.03 -8.94
C LEU A 218 8.35 7.44 -8.39
N PRO A 219 8.21 7.67 -7.07
CA PRO A 219 8.39 9.00 -6.51
C PRO A 219 9.80 9.53 -6.74
N THR A 220 9.88 10.66 -7.43
CA THR A 220 11.14 11.36 -7.74
C THR A 220 11.69 12.07 -6.51
N ALA A 221 12.93 12.60 -6.61
CA ALA A 221 13.49 13.46 -5.57
C ALA A 221 12.63 14.73 -5.36
N SER A 222 12.05 15.28 -6.43
CA SER A 222 11.14 16.42 -6.37
C SER A 222 9.85 16.06 -5.64
N ASP A 223 9.23 14.91 -5.97
CA ASP A 223 8.02 14.43 -5.27
C ASP A 223 8.27 14.27 -3.77
N LYS A 224 9.38 13.63 -3.39
CA LYS A 224 9.73 13.42 -1.98
C LYS A 224 9.97 14.74 -1.25
N SER A 225 10.65 15.68 -1.91
CA SER A 225 10.94 17.00 -1.34
C SER A 225 9.66 17.81 -1.14
N TYR A 226 8.76 17.77 -2.11
CA TYR A 226 7.45 18.39 -2.04
C TYR A 226 6.58 17.78 -0.93
N VAL A 227 6.40 16.45 -0.90
CA VAL A 227 5.62 15.81 0.17
C VAL A 227 6.21 16.14 1.54
N LYS A 228 7.54 16.14 1.67
CA LYS A 228 8.22 16.53 2.92
C LYS A 228 7.95 17.97 3.33
N SER A 229 7.86 18.92 2.39
CA SER A 229 7.59 20.33 2.73
C SER A 229 6.19 20.54 3.30
N LEU A 230 5.24 19.67 2.99
CA LEU A 230 3.87 19.68 3.54
C LEU A 230 3.80 19.18 4.99
N MET A 231 4.83 18.49 5.49
CA MET A 231 4.82 17.82 6.80
C MET A 231 5.07 18.78 7.97
N THR A 232 4.21 19.79 8.09
CA THR A 232 4.20 20.74 9.22
C THR A 232 3.10 20.34 10.22
N PRO A 233 3.42 20.17 11.53
CA PRO A 233 2.42 19.81 12.53
C PRO A 233 1.30 20.84 12.68
N VAL A 234 0.05 20.36 12.75
CA VAL A 234 -1.13 21.15 13.13
C VAL A 234 -1.71 20.54 14.41
N LEU A 235 -1.56 21.25 15.53
CA LEU A 235 -1.86 20.73 16.87
C LEU A 235 -3.14 21.33 17.49
N GLU A 236 -3.74 22.31 16.85
CA GLU A 236 -4.98 22.93 17.31
C GLU A 236 -6.16 21.93 17.12
N PRO A 237 -6.95 21.64 18.18
CA PRO A 237 -8.13 20.78 18.06
C PRO A 237 -9.08 21.27 16.96
N GLY A 238 -9.60 20.33 16.16
CA GLY A 238 -10.49 20.65 15.04
C GLY A 238 -9.80 21.28 13.81
N LYS A 239 -8.46 21.38 13.78
CA LYS A 239 -7.71 21.80 12.59
C LYS A 239 -7.02 20.61 11.93
N MET A 240 -6.86 20.70 10.62
CA MET A 240 -6.14 19.72 9.80
C MET A 240 -5.13 20.45 8.92
N ALA A 241 -4.01 19.79 8.62
CA ALA A 241 -3.07 20.29 7.64
C ALA A 241 -3.74 20.36 6.25
N ALA A 242 -3.33 21.32 5.43
CA ALA A 242 -3.97 21.64 4.15
C ALA A 242 -4.01 20.47 3.14
N TRP A 243 -3.13 19.48 3.31
CA TRP A 243 -2.96 18.33 2.41
C TRP A 243 -3.86 17.13 2.72
N ILE A 244 -4.68 17.18 3.79
CA ILE A 244 -5.55 16.07 4.19
C ILE A 244 -6.92 16.57 4.65
N ALA A 245 -8.00 15.96 4.14
CA ALA A 245 -9.37 16.28 4.56
C ALA A 245 -9.61 15.81 6.02
N PRO A 246 -10.55 16.39 6.79
CA PRO A 246 -10.91 15.86 8.11
C PRO A 246 -11.50 14.45 8.03
N PRO A 247 -11.40 13.63 9.09
CA PRO A 247 -12.06 12.33 9.12
C PRO A 247 -13.58 12.52 9.27
N ARG A 248 -14.37 11.52 8.84
CA ARG A 248 -15.84 11.59 8.92
C ARG A 248 -16.39 11.41 10.35
N LYS A 249 -15.64 10.75 11.21
CA LYS A 249 -15.99 10.42 12.59
C LYS A 249 -14.76 10.53 13.47
N GLY A 250 -14.96 10.86 14.73
CA GLY A 250 -13.92 10.76 15.75
C GLY A 250 -13.79 9.35 16.32
N ILE A 251 -13.08 9.23 17.43
CA ILE A 251 -12.73 7.97 18.11
C ILE A 251 -13.53 7.86 19.42
N ASP A 252 -13.95 6.66 19.81
CA ASP A 252 -14.64 6.35 21.07
C ASP A 252 -15.86 7.25 21.38
N GLY A 253 -16.68 7.49 20.35
CA GLY A 253 -17.89 8.30 20.45
C GLY A 253 -17.64 9.79 20.66
N LYS A 254 -16.38 10.25 20.56
CA LYS A 254 -16.02 11.66 20.52
C LYS A 254 -16.09 12.19 19.09
N ASP A 255 -16.32 13.49 18.97
CA ASP A 255 -16.21 14.19 17.69
C ASP A 255 -14.76 14.27 17.24
N TRP A 256 -14.52 14.40 15.93
CA TRP A 256 -13.15 14.47 15.40
C TRP A 256 -12.40 15.75 15.82
N GLU A 257 -13.12 16.78 16.25
CA GLU A 257 -12.56 18.04 16.77
C GLU A 257 -12.15 17.94 18.25
N TRP A 258 -12.38 16.79 18.89
CA TRP A 258 -12.02 16.57 20.29
C TRP A 258 -10.50 16.73 20.51
N GLU A 259 -10.14 17.16 21.72
CA GLU A 259 -8.74 17.23 22.17
C GLU A 259 -8.21 15.82 22.46
N TYR A 260 -7.78 15.11 21.42
CA TYR A 260 -7.26 13.74 21.52
C TYR A 260 -5.90 13.64 22.24
N VAL A 261 -5.11 14.71 22.21
CA VAL A 261 -3.80 14.77 22.87
C VAL A 261 -3.71 16.06 23.68
N ARG A 262 -3.38 15.93 24.95
CA ARG A 262 -3.08 17.05 25.84
C ARG A 262 -1.58 17.17 26.02
N PHE A 263 -1.01 18.28 25.59
CA PHE A 263 0.40 18.56 25.80
C PHE A 263 0.61 19.19 27.18
N ASP A 264 1.65 18.75 27.89
CA ASP A 264 2.07 19.43 29.10
C ASP A 264 2.61 20.83 28.73
N LYS A 265 2.16 21.88 29.42
CA LYS A 265 2.49 23.28 29.11
C LYS A 265 4.00 23.55 29.19
N ALA A 266 4.76 22.76 29.95
CA ALA A 266 6.22 22.85 30.01
C ALA A 266 6.93 22.34 28.73
N SER A 267 6.25 21.51 27.92
CA SER A 267 6.83 20.88 26.72
C SER A 267 6.53 21.64 25.40
N VAL A 268 5.61 22.61 25.42
CA VAL A 268 5.21 23.43 24.25
C VAL A 268 5.91 24.80 24.30
N GLY A 269 7.21 24.80 24.50
CA GLY A 269 8.07 25.99 24.44
C GLY A 269 8.43 26.41 23.01
N ILE A 270 7.56 26.16 22.02
CA ILE A 270 7.75 26.59 20.63
C ILE A 270 6.52 27.36 20.19
N GLY A 271 6.58 28.69 20.39
CA GLY A 271 6.02 29.69 19.48
C GLY A 271 4.50 29.68 19.25
N LEU A 272 3.67 29.76 20.29
CA LEU A 272 2.37 30.43 20.15
C LEU A 272 2.58 31.91 20.49
N GLY A 273 2.49 32.76 19.48
CA GLY A 273 2.76 34.18 19.54
C GLY A 273 2.01 34.88 20.67
N ALA A 274 2.77 35.33 21.67
CA ALA A 274 2.28 36.34 22.60
C ALA A 274 2.07 37.64 21.80
N LYS A 275 0.80 38.01 21.59
CA LYS A 275 0.46 39.42 21.33
C LYS A 275 0.63 40.18 22.64
N PRO A 276 1.51 41.19 22.74
CA PRO A 276 1.38 42.16 23.80
C PRO A 276 0.15 43.01 23.48
N SER A 277 -0.87 42.90 24.32
CA SER A 277 -1.97 43.86 24.36
C SER A 277 -1.38 45.23 24.69
N LEU A 278 -1.38 46.11 23.69
CA LEU A 278 -1.25 47.54 23.88
C LEU A 278 -2.54 48.08 24.54
N ILE A 279 -2.33 49.04 25.44
CA ILE A 279 -3.27 50.04 26.00
C ILE A 279 -3.96 49.67 27.33
N GLY A 280 -3.68 50.51 28.34
CA GLY A 280 -4.62 50.87 29.41
C GLY A 280 -4.06 50.75 30.80
#